data_AF-A0A8D5U2A6-F1
#
_entry.id   AF-A0A8D5U2A6-F1
#
_cell.length_a   1.000
_cell.length_b   1.000
_cell.length_c   1.000
_cell.angle_alpha   90.00
_cell.angle_beta   90.00
_cell.angle_gamma   90.00
#
_symmetry.space_group_name_H-M   'P 1'
#
loop_
_entity.id
_entity.type
_entity.pdbx_description
1 polymer ?
#
loop_
_entity_poly.entity_id
_entity_poly.type
_entity_poly.pdbx_seq_one_letter_code
_entity_poly.pdbx_strand_id
1 'polypeptide(L)'
;MSEKIVNDVINNPRLLSSLAEKVYERLRDDVIIKKLEENSEAIKSMQEEVKKHGEAIEKLEQAVIKQGEAIQKLQLTVDEHSKAIKRLGWEIKRLSVEVGSFTNRAGKGMEKTMLKLYKKALQLHDVDPTKVQHGLIVDDVGIIEKGKAFEVDFYETNDYVYVFEIKNFADEGALEQIIIRKKLFSAKYKDKKLKLFLIANFVDKKVRKPLKEEGVEIIASHVV
;
A
#
# COMPACT_ATOMS: atom_id res chain seq x y z
N MET A 1 -18.01 0.35 -106.92
CA MET A 1 -19.38 0.66 -106.44
C MET A 1 -19.34 1.34 -105.06
N SER A 2 -18.44 0.95 -104.14
CA SER A 2 -18.31 1.59 -102.83
C SER A 2 -17.83 3.04 -102.87
N GLU A 3 -16.84 3.39 -103.71
CA GLU A 3 -16.30 4.78 -103.78
C GLU A 3 -17.33 5.83 -104.20
N LYS A 4 -18.26 5.46 -105.09
CA LYS A 4 -19.31 6.39 -105.56
C LYS A 4 -20.30 6.72 -104.43
N ILE A 5 -20.69 5.71 -103.65
CA ILE A 5 -21.56 5.85 -102.47
C ILE A 5 -20.88 6.69 -101.39
N VAL A 6 -19.58 6.46 -101.16
CA VAL A 6 -18.80 7.25 -100.19
C VAL A 6 -18.72 8.72 -100.61
N ASN A 7 -18.43 9.00 -101.89
CA ASN A 7 -18.41 10.38 -102.41
C ASN A 7 -19.79 11.05 -102.35
N ASP A 8 -20.89 10.33 -102.60
CA ASP A 8 -22.25 10.88 -102.53
C ASP A 8 -22.66 11.21 -101.09
N VAL A 9 -22.17 10.45 -100.09
CA VAL A 9 -22.40 10.73 -98.66
C VAL A 9 -21.57 11.90 -98.17
N ILE A 10 -20.28 11.99 -98.57
CA ILE A 10 -19.38 13.07 -98.17
C ILE A 10 -19.83 14.41 -98.75
N ASN A 11 -20.30 14.43 -100.00
CA ASN A 11 -20.70 15.66 -100.69
C ASN A 11 -22.16 16.07 -100.43
N ASN A 12 -22.92 15.30 -99.63
CA ASN A 12 -24.29 15.64 -99.22
C ASN A 12 -24.34 16.07 -97.74
N PRO A 13 -24.45 17.38 -97.44
CA PRO A 13 -24.38 17.90 -96.08
C PRO A 13 -25.41 17.30 -95.10
N ARG A 14 -26.61 16.95 -95.59
CA ARG A 14 -27.66 16.34 -94.75
C ARG A 14 -27.32 14.92 -94.35
N LEU A 15 -26.82 14.11 -95.29
CA LEU A 15 -26.41 12.73 -95.01
C LEU A 15 -25.17 12.69 -94.11
N LEU A 16 -24.18 13.56 -94.37
CA LEU A 16 -23.00 13.68 -93.53
C LEU A 16 -23.35 14.08 -92.09
N SER A 17 -24.27 15.04 -91.91
CA SER A 17 -24.73 15.47 -90.58
C SER A 17 -25.45 14.36 -89.82
N SER A 18 -26.37 13.63 -90.47
CA SER A 18 -27.10 12.53 -89.83
C SER A 18 -26.17 11.36 -89.46
N LEU A 19 -25.16 11.09 -90.29
CA LEU A 19 -24.14 10.09 -89.99
C LEU A 19 -23.27 10.52 -88.80
N ALA A 20 -22.84 11.79 -88.76
CA ALA A 20 -22.06 12.33 -87.65
C ALA A 20 -22.83 12.28 -86.32
N GLU A 21 -24.13 12.59 -86.35
CA GLU A 21 -25.01 12.51 -85.18
C GLU A 21 -25.14 11.06 -84.66
N LYS A 22 -25.40 10.08 -85.54
CA LYS A 22 -25.43 8.67 -85.16
C LYS A 22 -24.10 8.15 -84.61
N VAL A 23 -22.98 8.59 -85.20
CA VAL A 23 -21.64 8.22 -84.71
C VAL A 23 -21.40 8.83 -83.33
N TYR A 24 -21.79 10.09 -83.12
CA TYR A 24 -21.67 10.76 -81.83
C TYR A 24 -22.53 10.10 -80.75
N GLU A 25 -23.79 9.78 -81.04
CA GLU A 25 -24.68 9.04 -80.14
C GLU A 25 -24.08 7.70 -79.73
N ARG A 26 -23.59 6.92 -80.70
CA ARG A 26 -22.98 5.62 -80.41
C ARG A 26 -21.71 5.73 -79.56
N LEU A 27 -20.84 6.69 -79.86
CA LEU A 27 -19.65 6.95 -79.05
C LEU A 27 -20.01 7.39 -77.62
N ARG A 28 -21.07 8.18 -77.46
CA ARG A 28 -21.59 8.59 -76.15
C ARG A 28 -22.11 7.39 -75.37
N ASP A 29 -22.88 6.52 -76.01
CA ASP A 29 -23.42 5.31 -75.38
C ASP A 29 -22.30 4.36 -74.94
N ASP A 30 -21.29 4.13 -75.78
CA ASP A 30 -20.12 3.29 -75.44
C ASP A 30 -19.38 3.83 -74.20
N VAL A 31 -19.20 5.15 -74.12
CA VAL A 31 -18.58 5.81 -72.94
C VAL A 31 -19.45 5.64 -71.68
N ILE A 32 -20.78 5.75 -71.81
CA ILE A 32 -21.70 5.57 -70.68
C ILE A 32 -21.68 4.12 -70.20
N ILE A 33 -21.74 3.14 -71.12
CA ILE A 33 -21.69 1.71 -70.79
C ILE A 33 -20.41 1.39 -70.03
N LYS A 34 -19.25 1.85 -70.52
CA LYS A 34 -17.98 1.61 -69.84
C LYS A 34 -17.97 2.16 -68.40
N LYS A 35 -18.48 3.38 -68.19
CA LYS A 35 -18.58 3.95 -66.82
C LYS A 35 -19.55 3.18 -65.93
N LEU A 36 -20.63 2.65 -66.50
CA LEU A 36 -21.58 1.81 -65.76
C LEU A 36 -20.95 0.48 -65.34
N GLU A 37 -20.14 -0.13 -66.21
CA GLU A 37 -19.38 -1.34 -65.88
C GLU A 37 -18.37 -1.08 -64.75
N GLU A 38 -17.55 -0.02 -64.87
CA GLU A 38 -16.59 0.40 -63.82
C GLU A 38 -17.29 0.66 -62.47
N ASN A 39 -18.42 1.38 -62.49
CA ASN A 39 -19.21 1.60 -61.27
C ASN A 39 -19.81 0.31 -60.70
N SER A 40 -20.25 -0.61 -61.55
CA SER A 40 -20.81 -1.89 -61.12
C SER A 40 -19.76 -2.77 -60.43
N GLU A 41 -18.52 -2.75 -60.92
CA GLU A 41 -17.39 -3.44 -60.28
C GLU A 41 -17.02 -2.79 -58.94
N ALA A 42 -16.95 -1.46 -58.88
CA ALA A 42 -16.70 -0.74 -57.64
C ALA A 42 -17.77 -1.02 -56.57
N ILE A 43 -19.05 -1.05 -56.96
CA ILE A 43 -20.17 -1.39 -56.07
C ILE A 43 -20.03 -2.82 -55.53
N LYS A 44 -19.67 -3.79 -56.37
CA LYS A 44 -19.44 -5.18 -55.91
C LYS A 44 -18.30 -5.25 -54.91
N SER A 45 -17.18 -4.57 -55.17
CA SER A 45 -16.05 -4.51 -54.24
C SER A 45 -16.46 -3.90 -52.89
N MET A 46 -17.23 -2.81 -52.91
CA MET A 46 -17.74 -2.19 -51.69
C MET A 46 -18.69 -3.11 -50.92
N GLN A 47 -19.55 -3.87 -51.61
CA GLN A 47 -20.44 -4.84 -50.97
C GLN A 47 -19.67 -5.95 -50.26
N GLU A 48 -18.57 -6.42 -50.84
CA GLU A 48 -17.69 -7.40 -50.21
C GLU A 48 -16.99 -6.84 -48.96
N GLU A 49 -16.52 -5.60 -49.00
CA GLU A 49 -15.93 -4.94 -47.83
C GLU A 49 -16.95 -4.73 -46.72
N VAL A 50 -18.17 -4.28 -47.05
CA VAL A 50 -19.27 -4.13 -46.09
C VAL A 50 -19.59 -5.46 -45.42
N LYS A 51 -19.61 -6.57 -46.18
CA LYS A 51 -19.81 -7.91 -45.62
C LYS A 51 -18.70 -8.29 -44.64
N LYS A 52 -17.42 -8.08 -45.02
CA LYS A 52 -16.27 -8.33 -44.14
C LYS A 52 -16.32 -7.50 -42.86
N HIS A 53 -16.75 -6.24 -42.94
CA HIS A 53 -16.95 -5.40 -41.78
C HIS A 53 -18.08 -5.89 -40.88
N GLY A 54 -19.19 -6.37 -41.44
CA GLY A 54 -20.27 -7.01 -40.67
C GLY A 54 -19.76 -8.19 -39.84
N GLU A 55 -19.02 -9.11 -40.47
CA GLU A 55 -18.42 -10.26 -39.78
C GLU A 55 -17.41 -9.86 -38.69
N ALA A 56 -16.67 -8.76 -38.89
CA ALA A 56 -15.74 -8.23 -37.90
C ALA A 56 -16.48 -7.61 -36.70
N ILE A 57 -17.59 -6.90 -36.94
CA ILE A 57 -18.43 -6.30 -35.91
C ILE A 57 -19.04 -7.40 -35.03
N GLU A 58 -19.61 -8.46 -35.62
CA GLU A 58 -20.16 -9.58 -34.86
C GLU A 58 -19.13 -10.23 -33.92
N LYS A 59 -17.88 -10.40 -34.39
CA LYS A 59 -16.78 -10.92 -33.56
C LYS A 59 -16.44 -9.99 -32.40
N LEU A 60 -16.45 -8.67 -32.63
CA LEU A 60 -16.20 -7.68 -31.59
C LEU A 60 -17.33 -7.67 -30.55
N GLU A 61 -18.58 -7.74 -30.97
CA GLU A 61 -19.73 -7.82 -30.07
C GLU A 61 -19.64 -9.04 -29.15
N GLN A 62 -19.29 -10.21 -29.69
CA GLN A 62 -19.07 -11.40 -28.87
C GLN A 62 -17.91 -11.24 -27.87
N ALA A 63 -16.83 -10.57 -28.27
CA ALA A 63 -15.70 -10.30 -27.39
C ALA A 63 -16.09 -9.35 -26.24
N VAL A 64 -16.87 -8.31 -26.54
CA VAL A 64 -17.40 -7.36 -25.55
C VAL A 64 -18.30 -8.06 -24.53
N ILE A 65 -19.19 -8.95 -24.99
CA ILE A 65 -20.07 -9.74 -24.09
C ILE A 65 -19.22 -10.58 -23.12
N LYS A 66 -18.24 -11.32 -23.64
CA LYS A 66 -17.34 -12.15 -22.80
C LYS A 66 -16.55 -11.31 -21.79
N GLN A 67 -16.09 -10.13 -22.19
CA GLN A 67 -15.42 -9.20 -21.27
C GLN A 67 -16.37 -8.71 -20.18
N GLY A 68 -17.63 -8.41 -20.52
CA GLY A 68 -18.66 -8.04 -19.55
C GLY A 68 -18.87 -9.12 -18.49
N GLU A 69 -18.98 -10.38 -18.89
CA GLU A 69 -19.10 -11.52 -17.97
C GLU A 69 -17.85 -11.68 -17.07
N ALA A 70 -16.65 -11.49 -17.62
CA ALA A 70 -15.41 -11.56 -16.85
C ALA A 70 -15.34 -10.43 -15.81
N ILE A 71 -15.74 -9.21 -16.17
CA ILE A 71 -15.80 -8.07 -15.26
C ILE A 71 -16.77 -8.32 -14.11
N GLN A 72 -17.96 -8.88 -14.39
CA GLN A 72 -18.93 -9.21 -13.34
C GLN A 72 -18.36 -10.24 -12.34
N LYS A 73 -17.67 -11.28 -12.84
CA LYS A 73 -17.00 -12.26 -11.96
C LYS A 73 -15.95 -11.61 -11.08
N LEU A 74 -15.13 -10.72 -11.64
CA LEU A 74 -14.11 -9.99 -10.87
C LEU A 74 -14.74 -9.08 -9.80
N GLN A 75 -15.85 -8.40 -10.11
CA GLN A 75 -16.57 -7.58 -9.14
C GLN A 75 -17.04 -8.40 -7.93
N LEU A 76 -17.61 -9.59 -8.16
CA LEU A 76 -18.00 -10.51 -7.09
C LEU A 76 -16.83 -10.92 -6.21
N THR A 77 -15.69 -11.29 -6.81
CA THR A 77 -14.48 -11.64 -6.05
C THR A 77 -13.94 -10.48 -5.21
N VAL A 78 -13.96 -9.25 -5.76
CA VAL A 78 -13.54 -8.05 -5.03
C VAL A 78 -14.44 -7.77 -3.82
N ASP A 79 -15.75 -8.00 -3.95
CA ASP A 79 -16.70 -7.86 -2.84
C ASP A 79 -16.45 -8.89 -1.72
N GLU A 80 -16.16 -10.14 -2.09
CA GLU A 80 -15.81 -11.20 -1.14
C GLU A 80 -14.51 -10.87 -0.40
N HIS A 81 -13.47 -10.43 -1.11
CA HIS A 81 -12.21 -9.99 -0.51
C HIS A 81 -12.42 -8.80 0.43
N SER A 82 -13.26 -7.84 0.03
CA SER A 82 -13.57 -6.67 0.87
C SER A 82 -14.23 -7.07 2.20
N LYS A 83 -15.11 -8.08 2.20
CA LYS A 83 -15.71 -8.64 3.42
C LYS A 83 -14.67 -9.36 4.29
N ALA A 84 -13.78 -10.15 3.67
CA ALA A 84 -12.72 -10.86 4.38
C ALA A 84 -11.74 -9.89 5.07
N ILE A 85 -11.32 -8.84 4.37
CA ILE A 85 -10.44 -7.79 4.92
C ILE A 85 -11.09 -7.11 6.12
N LYS A 86 -12.38 -6.74 6.04
CA LYS A 86 -13.10 -6.16 7.17
C LYS A 86 -13.10 -7.11 8.37
N ARG A 87 -13.35 -8.41 8.17
CA ARG A 87 -13.33 -9.41 9.23
C ARG A 87 -11.95 -9.53 9.88
N LEU A 88 -10.89 -9.58 9.08
CA LEU A 88 -9.51 -9.60 9.57
C LEU A 88 -9.19 -8.35 10.40
N GLY A 89 -9.64 -7.17 9.97
CA GLY A 89 -9.50 -5.93 10.74
C GLY A 89 -10.14 -6.01 12.13
N TRP A 90 -11.32 -6.64 12.25
CA TRP A 90 -11.97 -6.88 13.54
C TRP A 90 -11.21 -7.87 14.43
N GLU A 91 -10.74 -8.98 13.86
CA GLU A 91 -9.96 -9.98 14.60
C GLU A 91 -8.63 -9.39 15.11
N ILE A 92 -7.94 -8.60 14.29
CA ILE A 92 -6.72 -7.89 14.71
C ILE A 92 -7.02 -6.93 15.87
N LYS A 93 -8.10 -6.15 15.78
CA LYS A 93 -8.49 -5.24 16.87
C LYS A 93 -8.78 -6.00 18.16
N ARG A 94 -9.49 -7.13 18.08
CA ARG A 94 -9.79 -7.99 19.23
C ARG A 94 -8.51 -8.55 19.83
N LEU A 95 -7.61 -9.07 19.00
CA LEU A 95 -6.31 -9.57 19.42
C LEU A 95 -5.48 -8.47 20.10
N SER A 96 -5.44 -7.26 19.57
CA SER A 96 -4.75 -6.13 20.21
C SER A 96 -5.29 -5.83 21.62
N VAL A 97 -6.62 -5.90 21.82
CA VAL A 97 -7.23 -5.73 23.15
C VAL A 97 -6.89 -6.89 24.07
N GLU A 98 -7.00 -8.13 23.59
CA GLU A 98 -6.67 -9.34 24.35
C GLU A 98 -5.19 -9.35 24.77
N VAL A 99 -4.27 -9.06 23.84
CA VAL A 99 -2.83 -8.91 24.08
C VAL A 99 -2.58 -7.78 25.07
N GLY A 100 -3.20 -6.61 24.92
CA GLY A 100 -3.08 -5.52 25.89
C GLY A 100 -3.56 -5.91 27.29
N SER A 101 -4.66 -6.66 27.39
CA SER A 101 -5.16 -7.18 28.67
C SER A 101 -4.24 -8.24 29.27
N PHE A 102 -3.58 -9.03 28.41
CA PHE A 102 -2.61 -10.05 28.82
C PHE A 102 -1.32 -9.40 29.30
N THR A 103 -0.77 -8.41 28.59
CA THR A 103 0.42 -7.67 29.02
C THR A 103 0.18 -6.97 30.35
N ASN A 104 -1.01 -6.42 30.59
CA ASN A 104 -1.33 -5.78 31.87
C ASN A 104 -1.40 -6.78 33.04
N ARG A 105 -1.96 -7.97 32.82
CA ARG A 105 -2.06 -9.03 33.85
C ARG A 105 -0.76 -9.81 34.05
N ALA A 106 -0.05 -10.08 32.96
CA ALA A 106 1.23 -10.74 32.96
C ALA A 106 2.36 -9.80 33.39
N GLY A 107 2.22 -8.47 33.25
CA GLY A 107 3.25 -7.46 33.57
C GLY A 107 3.85 -7.63 34.96
N LYS A 108 3.03 -7.59 36.02
CA LYS A 108 3.51 -7.77 37.41
C LYS A 108 4.18 -9.12 37.67
N GLY A 109 3.69 -10.18 37.03
CA GLY A 109 4.28 -11.53 37.13
C GLY A 109 5.56 -11.68 36.33
N MET A 110 5.63 -11.03 35.16
CA MET A 110 6.78 -10.98 34.26
C MET A 110 7.90 -10.13 34.83
N GLU A 111 7.61 -8.99 35.45
CA GLU A 111 8.61 -8.15 36.12
C GLU A 111 9.34 -8.95 37.20
N LYS A 112 8.58 -9.62 38.08
CA LYS A 112 9.13 -10.48 39.12
C LYS A 112 9.90 -11.69 38.55
N THR A 113 9.46 -12.24 37.42
CA THR A 113 10.14 -13.36 36.75
C THR A 113 11.42 -12.90 36.07
N MET A 114 11.41 -11.75 35.40
CA MET A 114 12.58 -11.13 34.79
C MET A 114 13.63 -10.76 35.84
N LEU A 115 13.25 -10.16 36.96
CA LEU A 115 14.18 -9.89 38.06
C LEU A 115 14.85 -11.17 38.58
N LYS A 116 14.13 -12.29 38.61
CA LYS A 116 14.72 -13.60 38.96
C LYS A 116 15.64 -14.13 37.87
N LEU A 117 15.25 -14.06 36.59
CA LEU A 117 16.06 -14.52 35.45
C LEU A 117 17.37 -13.73 35.34
N TYR A 118 17.30 -12.41 35.50
CA TYR A 118 18.45 -11.52 35.43
C TYR A 118 19.14 -11.34 36.78
N LYS A 119 18.78 -12.09 37.83
CA LYS A 119 19.37 -11.98 39.17
C LYS A 119 20.90 -12.04 39.13
N LYS A 120 21.46 -12.94 38.32
CA LYS A 120 22.92 -13.08 38.19
C LYS A 120 23.56 -11.87 37.49
N ALA A 121 22.94 -11.35 36.44
CA ALA A 121 23.40 -10.14 35.78
C ALA A 121 23.34 -8.93 36.72
N LEU A 122 22.24 -8.76 37.45
CA LEU A 122 22.10 -7.70 38.46
C LEU A 122 23.18 -7.79 39.55
N GLN A 123 23.44 -9.00 40.07
CA GLN A 123 24.51 -9.22 41.05
C GLN A 123 25.90 -8.85 40.52
N LEU A 124 26.17 -8.99 39.21
CA LEU A 124 27.42 -8.54 38.60
C LEU A 124 27.56 -7.01 38.55
N HIS A 125 26.46 -6.27 38.66
CA HIS A 125 26.42 -4.81 38.75
C HIS A 125 26.23 -4.30 40.19
N ASP A 126 26.54 -5.13 41.19
CA ASP A 126 26.35 -4.86 42.61
C ASP A 126 24.90 -4.54 42.99
N VAL A 127 23.94 -5.09 42.23
CA VAL A 127 22.51 -4.94 42.48
C VAL A 127 21.98 -6.15 43.25
N ASP A 128 21.28 -5.89 44.36
CA ASP A 128 20.53 -6.92 45.08
C ASP A 128 19.05 -6.88 44.68
N PRO A 129 18.59 -7.78 43.80
CA PRO A 129 17.20 -7.78 43.34
C PRO A 129 16.19 -8.07 44.43
N THR A 130 16.60 -8.57 45.60
CA THR A 130 15.67 -8.80 46.72
C THR A 130 15.29 -7.52 47.46
N LYS A 131 16.07 -6.44 47.27
CA LYS A 131 15.80 -5.12 47.85
C LYS A 131 14.95 -4.24 46.95
N VAL A 132 14.79 -4.60 45.67
CA VAL A 132 13.97 -3.86 44.72
C VAL A 132 12.53 -3.86 45.21
N GLN A 133 11.99 -2.66 45.41
CA GLN A 133 10.60 -2.45 45.83
C GLN A 133 9.84 -1.69 44.75
N HIS A 134 8.57 -2.04 44.61
CA HIS A 134 7.63 -1.32 43.77
C HIS A 134 7.02 -0.18 44.58
N GLY A 135 7.09 1.05 44.08
CA GLY A 135 6.57 2.22 44.77
C GLY A 135 6.19 3.36 43.84
N LEU A 136 5.86 4.50 44.41
CA LEU A 136 5.48 5.71 43.69
C LEU A 136 6.54 6.79 43.85
N ILE A 137 6.85 7.48 42.75
CA ILE A 137 7.52 8.77 42.77
C ILE A 137 6.54 9.88 42.36
N VAL A 138 6.41 10.90 43.20
CA VAL A 138 5.54 12.05 42.96
C VAL A 138 6.37 13.19 42.43
N ASP A 139 5.85 13.88 41.42
CA ASP A 139 6.45 15.11 40.90
C ASP A 139 6.06 16.31 41.75
N ASP A 140 6.80 16.55 42.83
CA ASP A 140 6.50 17.62 43.79
C ASP A 140 6.81 19.03 43.25
N VAL A 141 7.69 19.13 42.25
CA VAL A 141 8.22 20.40 41.73
C VAL A 141 7.68 20.77 40.35
N GLY A 142 6.98 19.86 39.68
CA GLY A 142 6.35 20.10 38.36
C GLY A 142 7.31 19.94 37.18
N ILE A 143 8.19 18.93 37.23
CA ILE A 143 9.07 18.55 36.10
C ILE A 143 8.25 18.09 34.88
N ILE A 144 7.14 17.40 35.13
CA ILE A 144 6.19 16.88 34.14
C ILE A 144 4.82 17.49 34.41
N GLU A 145 4.28 17.24 35.59
CA GLU A 145 2.94 17.67 36.01
C GLU A 145 2.88 17.58 37.53
N LYS A 146 2.81 18.74 38.20
CA LYS A 146 2.90 18.82 39.65
C LYS A 146 1.81 17.97 40.32
N GLY A 147 2.22 17.06 41.22
CA GLY A 147 1.33 16.15 41.94
C GLY A 147 1.05 14.82 41.23
N LYS A 148 1.55 14.62 40.01
CA LYS A 148 1.45 13.33 39.31
C LYS A 148 2.36 12.29 39.94
N ALA A 149 1.82 11.09 40.15
CA ALA A 149 2.55 9.95 40.69
C ALA A 149 2.88 8.94 39.59
N PHE A 150 4.07 8.36 39.64
CA PHE A 150 4.55 7.36 38.69
C PHE A 150 4.95 6.08 39.43
N GLU A 151 4.46 4.94 38.98
CA GLU A 151 4.90 3.63 39.44
C GLU A 151 6.34 3.36 38.96
N VAL A 152 7.18 2.92 39.88
CA VAL A 152 8.60 2.67 39.65
C VAL A 152 9.13 1.60 40.58
N ASP A 153 9.98 0.73 40.03
CA ASP A 153 10.79 -0.19 40.80
C ASP A 153 12.12 0.47 41.12
N PHE A 154 12.45 0.57 42.41
CA PHE A 154 13.68 1.19 42.86
C PHE A 154 14.10 0.63 44.21
N TYR A 155 15.33 0.90 44.62
CA TYR A 155 15.70 0.83 46.03
C TYR A 155 16.84 1.77 46.35
N GLU A 156 16.96 2.05 47.64
CA GLU A 156 17.86 3.06 48.18
C GLU A 156 18.92 2.42 49.07
N THR A 157 20.13 2.96 48.99
CA THR A 157 21.26 2.68 49.88
C THR A 157 21.75 4.00 50.47
N ASN A 158 22.81 3.98 51.28
CA ASN A 158 23.36 5.21 51.85
C ASN A 158 23.83 6.18 50.75
N ASP A 159 24.53 5.67 49.74
CA ASP A 159 25.20 6.50 48.72
C ASP A 159 24.48 6.53 47.36
N TYR A 160 23.62 5.53 47.10
CA TYR A 160 23.00 5.34 45.78
C TYR A 160 21.50 5.12 45.85
N VAL A 161 20.80 5.60 44.82
CA VAL A 161 19.44 5.18 44.47
C VAL A 161 19.49 4.42 43.15
N TYR A 162 19.02 3.17 43.20
CA TYR A 162 18.93 2.28 42.05
C TYR A 162 17.52 2.36 41.49
N VAL A 163 17.38 2.74 40.23
CA VAL A 163 16.08 2.89 39.56
C VAL A 163 16.01 1.92 38.39
N PHE A 164 14.93 1.15 38.33
CA PHE A 164 14.74 0.11 37.33
C PHE A 164 13.59 0.48 36.40
N GLU A 165 13.78 0.22 35.12
CA GLU A 165 12.70 0.06 34.17
C GLU A 165 12.72 -1.36 33.64
N ILE A 166 11.59 -2.05 33.76
CA ILE A 166 11.48 -3.46 33.47
C ILE A 166 10.41 -3.64 32.40
N LYS A 167 10.80 -4.08 31.21
CA LYS A 167 9.87 -4.28 30.09
C LYS A 167 10.19 -5.53 29.31
N ASN A 168 9.18 -6.14 28.71
CA ASN A 168 9.45 -7.21 27.74
C ASN A 168 10.16 -6.67 26.48
N PHE A 169 9.71 -5.52 25.97
CA PHE A 169 10.28 -4.82 24.82
C PHE A 169 10.53 -3.34 25.17
N ALA A 170 11.75 -2.87 24.91
CA ALA A 170 12.15 -1.49 25.15
C ALA A 170 12.27 -0.72 23.83
N ASP A 171 11.40 0.27 23.67
CA ASP A 171 11.29 1.18 22.52
C ASP A 171 11.46 2.64 22.96
N GLU A 172 11.07 3.60 22.11
CA GLU A 172 11.16 5.04 22.41
C GLU A 172 10.40 5.43 23.68
N GLY A 173 9.29 4.75 23.99
CA GLY A 173 8.53 4.98 25.22
C GLY A 173 9.31 4.57 26.47
N ALA A 174 10.11 3.50 26.40
CA ALA A 174 11.00 3.12 27.51
C ALA A 174 12.11 4.15 27.74
N LEU A 175 12.69 4.71 26.66
CA LEU A 175 13.67 5.80 26.75
C LEU A 175 13.06 7.04 27.42
N GLU A 176 11.88 7.46 26.98
CA GLU A 176 11.17 8.61 27.57
C GLU A 176 10.91 8.39 29.07
N GLN A 177 10.40 7.22 29.45
CA GLN A 177 10.13 6.88 30.85
C GLN A 177 11.39 6.92 31.72
N ILE A 178 12.53 6.42 31.22
CA ILE A 178 13.80 6.48 31.96
C ILE A 178 14.28 7.93 32.11
N ILE A 179 14.19 8.76 31.07
CA ILE A 179 14.57 10.18 31.15
C ILE A 179 13.72 10.92 32.19
N ILE A 180 12.40 10.69 32.18
CA ILE A 180 11.49 11.27 33.17
C ILE A 180 11.89 10.85 34.58
N ARG A 181 12.07 9.55 34.82
CA ARG A 181 12.44 9.04 36.14
C ARG A 181 13.80 9.56 36.59
N LYS A 182 14.79 9.64 35.70
CA LYS A 182 16.09 10.24 36.00
C LYS A 182 15.94 11.66 36.55
N LYS A 183 15.11 12.49 35.91
CA LYS A 183 14.85 13.86 36.37
C LYS A 183 14.15 13.90 37.73
N LEU A 184 13.09 13.11 37.91
CA LEU A 184 12.32 13.06 39.16
C LEU A 184 13.18 12.59 40.34
N PHE A 185 13.92 11.49 40.17
CA PHE A 185 14.77 10.95 41.22
C PHE A 185 15.96 11.86 41.52
N SER A 186 16.53 12.53 40.51
CA SER A 186 17.62 13.51 40.73
C SER A 186 17.14 14.73 41.52
N ALA A 187 15.90 15.18 41.30
CA ALA A 187 15.31 16.28 42.06
C ALA A 187 15.00 15.90 43.52
N LYS A 188 14.55 14.66 43.74
CA LYS A 188 14.19 14.12 45.06
C LYS A 188 15.40 13.75 45.91
N TYR A 189 16.42 13.14 45.31
CA TYR A 189 17.59 12.58 46.00
C TYR A 189 18.86 13.36 45.66
N LYS A 190 18.94 14.60 46.13
CA LYS A 190 20.05 15.52 45.80
C LYS A 190 21.41 15.07 46.34
N ASP A 191 21.43 14.36 47.46
CA ASP A 191 22.65 13.96 48.15
C ASP A 191 23.12 12.54 47.76
N LYS A 192 22.41 11.86 46.85
CA LYS A 192 22.70 10.47 46.46
C LYS A 192 22.94 10.35 44.95
N LYS A 193 23.80 9.40 44.57
CA LYS A 193 24.06 9.11 43.16
C LYS A 193 22.98 8.20 42.59
N LEU A 194 22.56 8.44 41.35
CA LEU A 194 21.61 7.56 40.67
C LEU A 194 22.34 6.49 39.85
N LYS A 195 21.83 5.26 39.90
CA LYS A 195 22.15 4.20 38.94
C LYS A 195 20.86 3.75 38.25
N LEU A 196 20.81 3.89 36.94
CA LEU A 196 19.64 3.58 36.13
C LEU A 196 19.85 2.23 35.43
N PHE A 197 18.86 1.36 35.51
CA PHE A 197 18.88 0.05 34.88
C PHE A 197 17.66 -0.11 33.96
N LEU A 198 17.91 -0.53 32.73
CA LEU A 198 16.88 -1.09 31.85
C LEU A 198 17.05 -2.61 31.82
N ILE A 199 16.02 -3.33 32.23
CA ILE A 199 15.96 -4.79 32.15
C ILE A 199 14.90 -5.15 31.11
N ALA A 200 15.33 -5.77 30.00
CA ALA A 200 14.39 -6.13 28.93
C ALA A 200 14.76 -7.41 28.18
N ASN A 201 13.76 -8.15 27.68
CA ASN A 201 14.06 -9.29 26.81
C ASN A 201 14.52 -8.81 25.42
N PHE A 202 13.91 -7.74 24.92
CA PHE A 202 14.18 -7.18 23.60
C PHE A 202 14.37 -5.67 23.72
N VAL A 203 15.42 -5.13 23.09
CA VAL A 203 15.69 -3.69 23.02
C VAL A 203 15.77 -3.27 21.57
N ASP A 204 14.99 -2.26 21.16
CA ASP A 204 15.09 -1.67 19.84
C ASP A 204 16.48 -1.06 19.65
N LYS A 205 17.16 -1.42 18.56
CA LYS A 205 18.48 -0.91 18.19
C LYS A 205 18.55 0.62 18.19
N LYS A 206 17.46 1.31 17.84
CA LYS A 206 17.36 2.77 17.80
C LYS A 206 17.55 3.41 19.18
N VAL A 207 17.03 2.79 20.24
CA VAL A 207 17.06 3.38 21.59
C VAL A 207 18.28 2.96 22.41
N ARG A 208 18.97 1.88 22.01
CA ARG A 208 20.13 1.36 22.74
C ARG A 208 21.25 2.39 22.93
N LYS A 209 21.60 3.15 21.89
CA LYS A 209 22.66 4.16 21.97
C LYS A 209 22.23 5.36 22.84
N PRO A 210 21.07 5.98 22.62
CA PRO A 210 20.56 7.03 23.50
C PRO A 210 20.49 6.64 24.98
N LEU A 211 20.02 5.43 25.29
CA LEU A 211 19.96 4.92 26.66
C LEU A 211 21.35 4.86 27.32
N LYS A 212 22.37 4.40 26.59
CA LYS A 212 23.74 4.37 27.10
C LYS A 212 24.31 5.77 27.34
N GLU A 213 24.01 6.72 26.45
CA GLU A 213 24.41 8.12 26.60
C GLU A 213 23.78 8.76 27.84
N GLU A 214 22.57 8.34 28.21
CA GLU A 214 21.91 8.73 29.46
C GLU A 214 22.49 8.06 30.72
N GLY A 215 23.51 7.20 30.59
CA GLY A 215 24.14 6.49 31.71
C GLY A 215 23.32 5.30 32.22
N VAL A 216 22.47 4.72 31.37
CA VAL A 216 21.64 3.56 31.71
C VAL A 216 22.42 2.27 31.48
N GLU A 217 22.47 1.42 32.50
CA GLU A 217 22.96 0.05 32.37
C GLU A 217 21.86 -0.82 31.75
N ILE A 218 22.18 -1.49 30.64
CA ILE A 218 21.19 -2.26 29.86
C ILE A 218 21.46 -3.75 30.04
N ILE A 219 20.54 -4.43 30.69
CA ILE A 219 20.54 -5.89 30.82
C ILE A 219 19.46 -6.43 29.89
N ALA A 220 19.89 -7.04 28.78
CA ALA A 220 18.95 -7.57 27.80
C ALA A 220 19.36 -8.90 27.16
N SER A 221 18.36 -9.67 26.73
CA SER A 221 18.59 -10.92 25.97
C SER A 221 18.95 -10.64 24.51
N HIS A 222 18.20 -9.77 23.83
CA HIS A 222 18.41 -9.47 22.41
C HIS A 222 18.26 -7.97 22.12
N VAL A 223 19.00 -7.51 21.11
CA VAL A 223 18.81 -6.21 20.48
C VAL A 223 18.24 -6.46 19.09
N VAL A 224 17.07 -5.91 18.82
CA VAL A 224 16.29 -6.13 17.60
C VAL A 224 16.17 -4.86 16.78
#